data_AF-A0A9X2KC56-F1
#
_entry.id   AF-A0A9X2KC56-F1
#
_cell.length_a   1.000
_cell.length_b   1.000
_cell.length_c   1.000
_cell.angle_alpha   90.00
_cell.angle_beta   90.00
_cell.angle_gamma   90.00
#
_symmetry.space_group_name_H-M   'P 1'
#
loop_
_entity.id
_entity.type
_entity.pdbx_description
1 polymer ?
#
loop_
_entity_poly.entity_id
_entity_poly.type
_entity_poly.pdbx_seq_one_letter_code
_entity_poly.pdbx_strand_id
1 'polypeptide(L)'
;MPDGLWWLPSLVVLGVAAAAVVGGIVAFRRLGARRERAALESGRGAELRAKSLIVQADSAVREALAEALFVEAQFDRATAASVREAVEVAQRRLREAFLLQQRLDDAEPDTAAERRSWSARIVDLCESALATLAASDAALDARRLAERGASSEAPLLEGRRDALSVRRDEAAAMLDRLDGRFAASALGGAHDALGRADAALAASSEQLEVARGRLDRGLGAAEPTSAAAGLLERAARMLDEAERVESDLEAVGADALAQAAALEEELRAARAERDATEDPEARAALARAVDEAVQARAGTWGAGPGAVGAGAGAVVASTEPSQLPDPFAARDRLRMVRDRLEVARATARAARSRVDGARGALGGALAIAESQLGAAGEAIRRGGRRVGADARTRLAEAERQLVIARQEPDPVAALDAARRATARASDAEALAAYDLMGRR
;
A
#
# COMPACT_ATOMS: atom_id res chain seq x y z
N MET A 1 6.94 100.46 74.19
CA MET A 1 5.91 99.48 73.81
C MET A 1 6.55 98.53 72.81
N PRO A 2 6.42 97.21 73.03
CA PRO A 2 6.84 96.18 72.09
C PRO A 2 5.79 96.06 70.98
N ASP A 3 6.15 95.57 69.79
CA ASP A 3 5.24 94.83 68.91
C ASP A 3 6.00 94.26 67.71
N GLY A 4 5.82 92.97 67.44
CA GLY A 4 6.12 92.41 66.11
C GLY A 4 6.72 91.01 66.11
N LEU A 5 5.90 89.96 66.29
CA LEU A 5 6.28 88.56 66.01
C LEU A 5 5.09 87.69 65.49
N TRP A 6 4.13 88.31 64.81
CA TRP A 6 3.05 87.69 64.02
C TRP A 6 3.45 86.66 62.94
N TRP A 7 4.74 86.53 62.58
CA TRP A 7 5.24 85.57 61.60
C TRP A 7 5.63 84.21 62.21
N LEU A 8 5.72 84.10 63.53
CA LEU A 8 6.06 82.86 64.25
C LEU A 8 5.16 81.66 63.89
N PRO A 9 3.82 81.78 63.81
CA PRO A 9 2.95 80.63 63.55
C PRO A 9 3.20 80.01 62.16
N SER A 10 3.39 80.84 61.13
CA SER A 10 3.60 80.38 59.75
C SER A 10 4.96 79.70 59.56
N LEU A 11 5.99 80.18 60.26
CA LEU A 11 7.33 79.59 60.20
C LEU A 11 7.37 78.22 60.90
N VAL A 12 6.61 78.06 61.98
CA VAL A 12 6.42 76.77 62.66
C VAL A 12 5.71 75.77 61.75
N VAL A 13 4.64 76.19 61.05
CA VAL A 13 3.92 75.30 60.12
C VAL A 13 4.79 74.87 58.93
N LEU A 14 5.57 75.80 58.35
CA LEU A 14 6.50 75.48 57.26
C LEU A 14 7.61 74.52 57.73
N GLY A 15 8.17 74.75 58.92
CA GLY A 15 9.18 73.87 59.52
C GLY A 15 8.66 72.46 59.77
N VAL A 16 7.42 72.33 60.27
CA VAL A 16 6.77 71.03 60.49
C VAL A 16 6.48 70.31 59.16
N ALA A 17 6.01 71.03 58.13
CA ALA A 17 5.77 70.46 56.81
C ALA A 17 7.08 69.99 56.15
N ALA A 18 8.15 70.78 56.21
CA ALA A 18 9.46 70.38 55.71
C ALA A 18 10.01 69.16 56.46
N ALA A 19 9.87 69.11 57.80
CA ALA A 19 10.27 67.96 58.61
C ALA A 19 9.44 66.70 58.29
N ALA A 20 8.14 66.84 58.02
CA ALA A 20 7.27 65.72 57.61
C ALA A 20 7.64 65.19 56.21
N VAL A 21 7.97 66.07 55.25
CA VAL A 21 8.44 65.69 53.91
C VAL A 21 9.80 65.00 53.99
N VAL A 22 10.76 65.58 54.70
CA VAL A 22 12.10 64.98 54.89
C VAL A 22 11.98 63.65 55.65
N GLY A 23 11.16 63.59 56.70
CA GLY A 23 10.86 62.37 57.45
C GLY A 23 10.21 61.29 56.60
N GLY A 24 9.27 61.66 55.73
CA GLY A 24 8.63 60.78 54.75
C GLY A 24 9.61 60.23 53.72
N ILE A 25 10.49 61.08 53.17
CA ILE A 25 11.55 60.67 52.22
C ILE A 25 12.54 59.72 52.91
N VAL A 26 12.99 60.02 54.12
CA VAL A 26 13.93 59.16 54.88
C VAL A 26 13.26 57.84 55.26
N ALA A 27 12.00 57.85 55.71
CA ALA A 27 11.24 56.64 56.02
C ALA A 27 11.03 55.76 54.77
N PHE A 28 10.66 56.35 53.64
CA PHE A 28 10.52 55.66 52.35
C PHE A 28 11.84 55.06 51.88
N ARG A 29 12.96 55.79 51.98
CA ARG A 29 14.31 55.27 51.68
C ARG A 29 14.73 54.14 52.63
N ARG A 30 14.41 54.22 53.93
CA ARG A 30 14.69 53.17 54.92
C ARG A 30 13.83 51.92 54.71
N LEU A 31 12.56 52.07 54.35
CA LEU A 31 11.66 50.98 53.98
C LEU A 31 12.13 50.30 52.69
N GLY A 32 12.52 51.08 51.68
CA GLY A 32 13.15 50.58 50.45
C GLY A 32 14.43 49.78 50.74
N ALA A 33 15.35 50.32 51.53
CA ALA A 33 16.58 49.64 51.92
C ALA A 33 16.34 48.35 52.75
N ARG A 34 15.29 48.32 53.59
CA ARG A 34 14.91 47.10 54.34
C ARG A 34 14.32 46.03 53.42
N ARG A 35 13.44 46.41 52.49
CA ARG A 35 12.88 45.51 51.47
C ARG A 35 13.98 44.95 50.57
N GLU A 36 14.92 45.80 50.16
CA GLU A 36 16.05 45.42 49.33
C GLU A 36 16.97 44.42 50.05
N ARG A 37 17.29 44.67 51.32
CA ARG A 37 18.06 43.72 52.14
C ARG A 37 17.36 42.36 52.27
N ALA A 38 16.07 42.34 52.60
CA ALA A 38 15.30 41.10 52.68
C ALA A 38 15.27 40.36 51.33
N ALA A 39 15.15 41.10 50.23
CA ALA A 39 15.20 40.54 48.88
C ALA A 39 16.60 39.95 48.55
N LEU A 40 17.69 40.61 48.95
CA LEU A 40 19.06 40.10 48.82
C LEU A 40 19.25 38.81 49.64
N GLU A 41 18.77 38.77 50.89
CA GLU A 41 18.86 37.57 51.71
C GLU A 41 18.08 36.40 51.10
N SER A 42 16.89 36.67 50.53
CA SER A 42 16.12 35.64 49.81
C SER A 42 16.81 35.13 48.55
N GLY A 43 17.68 35.94 47.92
CA GLY A 43 18.42 35.60 46.70
C GLY A 43 19.69 34.76 46.95
N ARG A 44 20.21 34.72 48.19
CA ARG A 44 21.46 33.99 48.52
C ARG A 44 21.42 32.50 48.16
N GLY A 45 20.26 31.85 48.29
CA GLY A 45 20.10 30.45 47.91
C GLY A 45 20.30 30.21 46.40
N ALA A 46 19.81 31.13 45.56
CA ALA A 46 19.99 31.05 44.11
C ALA A 46 21.45 31.30 43.70
N GLU A 47 22.13 32.24 44.36
CA GLU A 47 23.56 32.51 44.13
C GLU A 47 24.44 31.33 44.55
N LEU A 48 24.16 30.69 45.69
CA LEU A 48 24.89 29.49 46.13
C LEU A 48 24.70 28.33 45.14
N ARG A 49 23.48 28.14 44.63
CA ARG A 49 23.19 27.15 43.59
C ARG A 49 23.93 27.48 42.29
N ALA A 50 23.93 28.74 41.86
CA ALA A 50 24.64 29.21 40.68
C ALA A 50 26.15 28.93 40.78
N LYS A 51 26.78 29.29 41.91
CA LYS A 51 28.20 29.00 42.18
C LYS A 51 28.50 27.49 42.15
N SER A 52 27.65 26.68 42.75
CA SER A 52 27.79 25.21 42.72
C SER A 52 27.69 24.65 41.30
N LEU A 53 26.72 25.11 40.50
CA LEU A 53 26.53 24.67 39.12
C LEU A 53 27.68 25.10 38.20
N ILE A 54 28.29 26.27 38.42
CA ILE A 54 29.49 26.69 37.69
C ILE A 54 30.62 25.68 37.91
N VAL A 55 30.87 25.26 39.15
CA VAL A 55 31.93 24.28 39.47
C VAL A 55 31.64 22.92 38.82
N GLN A 56 30.39 22.48 38.86
CA GLN A 56 29.97 21.23 38.21
C GLN A 56 30.14 21.31 36.68
N ALA A 57 29.68 22.39 36.06
CA ALA A 57 29.81 22.61 34.63
C ALA A 57 31.28 22.75 34.19
N ASP A 58 32.13 23.44 34.96
CA ASP A 58 33.57 23.53 34.68
C ASP A 58 34.25 22.16 34.74
N SER A 59 33.92 21.35 35.76
CA SER A 59 34.45 20.00 35.90
C SER A 59 34.01 19.11 34.72
N ALA A 60 32.72 19.14 34.37
CA ALA A 60 32.18 18.39 33.24
C ALA A 60 32.77 18.82 31.89
N VAL A 61 32.99 20.12 31.67
CA VAL A 61 33.63 20.63 30.45
C VAL A 61 35.08 20.13 30.34
N ARG A 62 35.82 20.09 31.45
CA ARG A 62 37.20 19.55 31.46
C ARG A 62 37.23 18.06 31.14
N GLU A 63 36.31 17.29 31.71
CA GLU A 63 36.15 15.86 31.43
C GLU A 63 35.79 15.62 29.96
N ALA A 64 34.81 16.35 29.43
CA ALA A 64 34.38 16.23 28.04
C ALA A 64 35.46 16.68 27.04
N LEU A 65 36.31 17.66 27.38
CA LEU A 65 37.48 18.02 26.59
C LEU A 65 38.50 16.87 26.53
N ALA A 66 38.75 16.20 27.66
CA ALA A 66 39.65 15.06 27.69
C ALA A 66 39.07 13.91 26.85
N GLU A 67 37.78 13.61 27.01
CA GLU A 67 37.08 12.58 26.23
C GLU A 67 37.12 12.87 24.72
N ALA A 68 36.91 14.13 24.30
CA ALA A 68 36.96 14.52 22.89
C ALA A 68 38.29 14.16 22.21
N LEU A 69 39.42 14.21 22.93
CA LEU A 69 40.73 13.80 22.42
C LEU A 69 40.82 12.29 22.22
N PHE A 70 40.15 11.49 23.05
CA PHE A 70 40.10 10.03 22.90
C PHE A 70 39.11 9.58 21.82
N VAL A 71 38.00 10.31 21.63
CA VAL A 71 37.01 10.01 20.60
C VAL A 71 37.61 10.09 19.20
N GLU A 72 38.51 11.04 18.95
CA GLU A 72 39.23 11.17 17.66
C GLU A 72 40.05 9.94 17.29
N ALA A 73 40.53 9.18 18.28
CA ALA A 73 41.31 7.96 18.06
C ALA A 73 40.43 6.70 17.91
N GLN A 74 39.25 6.69 18.52
CA GLN A 74 38.37 5.51 18.60
C GLN A 74 37.28 5.50 17.53
N PHE A 75 36.82 6.66 17.10
CA PHE A 75 35.68 6.80 16.19
C PHE A 75 36.05 7.55 14.91
N ASP A 76 35.09 7.60 13.98
CA ASP A 76 35.25 8.33 12.73
C ASP A 76 35.23 9.87 12.94
N ARG A 77 35.66 10.59 11.89
CA ARG A 77 35.75 12.06 11.94
C ARG A 77 34.41 12.73 12.23
N ALA A 78 33.29 12.14 11.80
CA ALA A 78 31.97 12.70 12.03
C ALA A 78 31.59 12.60 13.52
N THR A 79 31.83 11.46 14.17
CA THR A 79 31.62 11.30 15.62
C THR A 79 32.48 12.27 16.42
N ALA A 80 33.77 12.36 16.09
CA ALA A 80 34.66 13.30 16.76
C ALA A 80 34.20 14.76 16.60
N ALA A 81 33.71 15.13 15.41
CA ALA A 81 33.18 16.47 15.17
C ALA A 81 31.95 16.79 16.04
N SER A 82 31.00 15.85 16.19
CA SER A 82 29.81 16.09 17.02
C SER A 82 30.15 16.28 18.50
N VAL A 83 31.12 15.53 19.02
CA VAL A 83 31.57 15.68 20.42
C VAL A 83 32.27 17.02 20.61
N ARG A 84 33.16 17.41 19.69
CA ARG A 84 33.82 18.73 19.74
C ARG A 84 32.80 19.87 19.71
N GLU A 85 31.78 19.78 18.86
CA GLU A 85 30.72 20.79 18.82
C GLU A 85 29.97 20.90 20.16
N ALA A 86 29.61 19.76 20.77
CA ALA A 86 28.96 19.74 22.08
C ALA A 86 29.83 20.39 23.17
N VAL A 87 31.14 20.09 23.16
CA VAL A 87 32.12 20.70 24.07
C VAL A 87 32.25 22.20 23.84
N GLU A 88 32.35 22.65 22.59
CA GLU A 88 32.43 24.08 22.26
C GLU A 88 31.17 24.85 22.68
N VAL A 89 29.99 24.26 22.50
CA VAL A 89 28.71 24.82 22.97
C VAL A 89 28.71 24.97 24.49
N ALA A 90 29.11 23.91 25.22
CA ALA A 90 29.18 23.93 26.67
C ALA A 90 30.19 24.96 27.19
N GLN A 91 31.36 25.06 26.56
CA GLN A 91 32.37 26.07 26.87
C GLN A 91 31.87 27.51 26.64
N ARG A 92 31.13 27.78 25.55
CA ARG A 92 30.54 29.10 25.29
C ARG A 92 29.58 29.50 26.41
N ARG A 93 28.70 28.58 26.82
CA ARG A 93 27.74 28.80 27.92
C ARG A 93 28.43 29.00 29.26
N LEU A 94 29.46 28.20 29.55
CA LEU A 94 30.25 28.33 30.78
C LEU A 94 31.01 29.67 30.84
N ARG A 95 31.56 30.14 29.70
CA ARG A 95 32.17 31.49 29.63
C ARG A 95 31.16 32.59 29.92
N GLU A 96 29.96 32.52 29.36
CA GLU A 96 28.88 33.48 29.65
C GLU A 96 28.48 33.44 31.14
N ALA A 97 28.39 32.25 31.74
CA ALA A 97 28.11 32.08 33.15
C ALA A 97 29.20 32.70 34.05
N PHE A 98 30.49 32.53 33.71
CA PHE A 98 31.59 33.17 34.43
C PHE A 98 31.57 34.69 34.33
N LEU A 99 31.23 35.25 33.17
CA LEU A 99 31.08 36.71 33.00
C LEU A 99 29.96 37.27 33.88
N LEU A 100 28.82 36.56 33.97
CA LEU A 100 27.74 36.93 34.88
C LEU A 100 28.14 36.78 36.35
N GLN A 101 28.89 35.73 36.69
CA GLN A 101 29.39 35.50 38.04
C GLN A 101 30.38 36.59 38.47
N GLN A 102 31.26 37.04 37.56
CA GLN A 102 32.16 38.15 37.81
C GLN A 102 31.40 39.42 38.18
N ARG A 103 30.32 39.73 37.43
CA ARG A 103 29.45 40.88 37.74
C ARG A 103 28.81 40.77 39.12
N LEU A 104 28.38 39.58 39.53
CA LEU A 104 27.80 39.35 40.87
C LEU A 104 28.81 39.52 42.02
N ASP A 105 30.11 39.32 41.74
CA ASP A 105 31.19 39.43 42.72
C ASP A 105 31.89 40.82 42.67
N ASP A 106 31.45 41.74 41.80
CA ASP A 106 31.99 43.10 41.70
C ASP A 106 31.71 43.93 42.98
N ALA A 107 32.55 44.95 43.22
CA ALA A 107 32.50 45.75 44.45
C ALA A 107 31.32 46.74 44.51
N GLU A 108 30.66 47.01 43.39
CA GLU A 108 29.52 47.92 43.29
C GLU A 108 28.22 47.17 43.64
N PRO A 109 27.39 47.67 44.57
CA PRO A 109 26.20 46.95 45.00
C PRO A 109 25.10 46.94 43.94
N ASP A 110 24.91 45.79 43.28
CA ASP A 110 23.75 45.53 42.40
C ASP A 110 22.43 45.43 43.17
N THR A 111 21.32 45.64 42.47
CA THR A 111 19.98 45.44 43.03
C THR A 111 19.67 43.94 43.23
N ALA A 112 18.78 43.63 44.17
CA ALA A 112 18.27 42.28 44.40
C ALA A 112 17.54 41.70 43.18
N ALA A 113 17.01 42.55 42.29
CA ALA A 113 16.40 42.11 41.04
C ALA A 113 17.46 41.66 40.01
N GLU A 114 18.52 42.44 39.83
CA GLU A 114 19.64 42.11 38.94
C GLU A 114 20.37 40.85 39.41
N ARG A 115 20.69 40.75 40.70
CA ARG A 115 21.37 39.57 41.25
C ARG A 115 20.58 38.28 41.06
N ARG A 116 19.26 38.33 41.28
CA ARG A 116 18.36 37.18 41.02
C ARG A 116 18.30 36.84 39.55
N SER A 117 18.21 37.84 38.67
CA SER A 117 18.17 37.64 37.21
C SER A 117 19.45 36.98 36.70
N TRP A 118 20.61 37.51 37.07
CA TRP A 118 21.90 36.93 36.65
C TRP A 118 22.14 35.56 37.27
N SER A 119 21.79 35.36 38.54
CA SER A 119 21.87 34.02 39.17
C SER A 119 21.00 33.00 38.45
N ALA A 120 19.76 33.36 38.10
CA ALA A 120 18.86 32.49 37.33
C ALA A 120 19.43 32.20 35.94
N ARG A 121 20.03 33.20 35.28
CA ARG A 121 20.67 33.02 33.98
C ARG A 121 21.92 32.14 34.05
N ILE A 122 22.74 32.26 35.09
CA ILE A 122 23.89 31.37 35.35
C ILE A 122 23.41 29.92 35.51
N VAL A 123 22.35 29.71 36.31
CA VAL A 123 21.74 28.38 36.50
C VAL A 123 21.32 27.80 35.15
N ASP A 124 20.57 28.55 34.35
CA ASP A 124 20.11 28.12 33.01
C ASP A 124 21.28 27.78 32.06
N LEU A 125 22.31 28.63 32.01
CA LEU A 125 23.50 28.40 31.18
C LEU A 125 24.25 27.13 31.60
N CYS A 126 24.44 26.92 32.90
CA CYS A 126 25.15 25.76 33.43
C CYS A 126 24.34 24.47 33.26
N GLU A 127 23.03 24.48 33.56
CA GLU A 127 22.15 23.33 33.35
C GLU A 127 22.07 22.97 31.86
N SER A 128 22.01 23.96 30.97
CA SER A 128 22.03 23.74 29.52
C SER A 128 23.36 23.19 29.02
N ALA A 129 24.49 23.65 29.56
CA ALA A 129 25.82 23.10 29.27
C ALA A 129 25.92 21.63 29.71
N LEU A 130 25.54 21.33 30.96
CA LEU A 130 25.53 19.98 31.52
C LEU A 130 24.62 19.04 30.70
N ALA A 131 23.42 19.48 30.33
CA ALA A 131 22.50 18.69 29.52
C ALA A 131 23.07 18.38 28.12
N THR A 132 23.81 19.32 27.52
CA THR A 132 24.45 19.11 26.21
C THR A 132 25.58 18.08 26.28
N LEU A 133 26.40 18.16 27.33
CA LEU A 133 27.46 17.18 27.56
C LEU A 133 26.87 15.80 27.87
N ALA A 134 25.88 15.70 28.75
CA ALA A 134 25.21 14.45 29.09
C ALA A 134 24.55 13.77 27.86
N ALA A 135 23.96 14.56 26.95
CA ALA A 135 23.42 14.03 25.70
C ALA A 135 24.52 13.48 24.78
N SER A 136 25.66 14.17 24.70
CA SER A 136 26.84 13.71 23.94
C SER A 136 27.39 12.41 24.53
N ASP A 137 27.53 12.32 25.86
CA ASP A 137 28.03 11.13 26.55
C ASP A 137 27.11 9.93 26.33
N ALA A 138 25.79 10.12 26.46
CA ALA A 138 24.82 9.06 26.19
C ALA A 138 24.89 8.55 24.73
N ALA A 139 25.11 9.44 23.77
CA ALA A 139 25.29 9.07 22.36
C ALA A 139 26.58 8.29 22.14
N LEU A 140 27.68 8.68 22.80
CA LEU A 140 28.94 7.94 22.77
C LEU A 140 28.80 6.55 23.40
N ASP A 141 28.13 6.42 24.53
CA ASP A 141 27.90 5.14 25.18
C ASP A 141 27.06 4.19 24.33
N ALA A 142 26.01 4.71 23.69
CA ALA A 142 25.21 3.95 22.73
C ALA A 142 26.07 3.46 21.54
N ARG A 143 26.97 4.31 21.02
CA ARG A 143 27.92 3.90 19.97
C ARG A 143 28.90 2.85 20.46
N ARG A 144 29.52 3.03 21.63
CA ARG A 144 30.42 2.02 22.23
C ARG A 144 29.71 0.68 22.42
N LEU A 145 28.43 0.68 22.81
CA LEU A 145 27.65 -0.53 22.91
C LEU A 145 27.44 -1.20 21.55
N ALA A 146 27.10 -0.43 20.52
CA ALA A 146 26.97 -0.93 19.15
C ALA A 146 28.28 -1.52 18.63
N GLU A 147 29.42 -0.89 18.92
CA GLU A 147 30.75 -1.38 18.50
C GLU A 147 31.16 -2.68 19.21
N ARG A 148 30.84 -2.81 20.50
CA ARG A 148 31.01 -4.08 21.21
C ARG A 148 30.14 -5.18 20.61
N GLY A 149 28.88 -4.85 20.27
CA GLY A 149 27.99 -5.76 19.56
C GLY A 149 28.59 -6.21 18.23
N ALA A 150 29.03 -5.25 17.41
CA ALA A 150 29.64 -5.51 16.11
C ALA A 150 30.85 -6.45 16.18
N SER A 151 31.71 -6.26 17.18
CA SER A 151 32.90 -7.12 17.41
C SER A 151 32.51 -8.58 17.68
N SER A 152 31.38 -8.82 18.35
CA SER A 152 30.87 -10.17 18.61
C SER A 152 30.01 -10.75 17.47
N GLU A 153 29.33 -9.89 16.71
CA GLU A 153 28.40 -10.30 15.65
C GLU A 153 29.10 -10.58 14.33
N ALA A 154 30.15 -9.83 13.96
CA ALA A 154 30.81 -9.97 12.67
C ALA A 154 31.24 -11.42 12.36
N PRO A 155 31.89 -12.18 13.27
CA PRO A 155 32.22 -13.59 13.03
C PRO A 155 30.98 -14.49 12.83
N LEU A 156 29.87 -14.20 13.52
CA LEU A 156 28.63 -14.96 13.37
C LEU A 156 27.99 -14.70 12.00
N LEU A 157 28.06 -13.46 11.52
CA LEU A 157 27.56 -13.09 10.20
C LEU A 157 28.40 -13.71 9.08
N GLU A 158 29.72 -13.84 9.26
CA GLU A 158 30.58 -14.59 8.34
C GLU A 158 30.16 -16.06 8.21
N GLY A 159 29.95 -16.74 9.35
CA GLY A 159 29.44 -18.12 9.34
C GLY A 159 28.04 -18.23 8.71
N ARG A 160 27.17 -17.23 8.92
CA ARG A 160 25.86 -17.17 8.26
C ARG A 160 25.98 -16.96 6.75
N ARG A 161 26.92 -16.12 6.29
CA ARG A 161 27.20 -15.92 4.86
C ARG A 161 27.66 -17.23 4.23
N ASP A 162 28.56 -17.96 4.88
CA ASP A 162 28.98 -19.30 4.43
C ASP A 162 27.82 -20.26 4.27
N ALA A 163 26.97 -20.37 5.29
CA ALA A 163 25.79 -21.22 5.24
C ALA A 163 24.83 -20.82 4.09
N LEU A 164 24.64 -19.52 3.85
CA LEU A 164 23.81 -19.04 2.74
C LEU A 164 24.47 -19.26 1.37
N SER A 165 25.80 -19.20 1.27
CA SER A 165 26.51 -19.53 0.03
C SER A 165 26.32 -20.99 -0.36
N VAL A 166 26.37 -21.91 0.61
CA VAL A 166 26.10 -23.34 0.38
C VAL A 166 24.65 -23.53 -0.07
N ARG A 167 23.67 -22.94 0.63
CA ARG A 167 22.26 -22.98 0.23
C ARG A 167 22.02 -22.42 -1.16
N ARG A 168 22.73 -21.35 -1.53
CA ARG A 168 22.67 -20.75 -2.86
C ARG A 168 23.14 -21.72 -3.93
N ASP A 169 24.23 -22.46 -3.70
CA ASP A 169 24.71 -23.46 -4.65
C ASP A 169 23.73 -24.66 -4.76
N GLU A 170 23.09 -25.06 -3.66
CA GLU A 170 22.03 -26.06 -3.67
C GLU A 170 20.80 -25.59 -4.48
N ALA A 171 20.38 -24.33 -4.30
CA ALA A 171 19.29 -23.73 -5.05
C ALA A 171 19.61 -23.61 -6.55
N ALA A 172 20.84 -23.21 -6.91
CA ALA A 172 21.30 -23.19 -8.29
C ALA A 172 21.26 -24.59 -8.92
N ALA A 173 21.78 -25.60 -8.23
CA ALA A 173 21.73 -26.98 -8.71
C ALA A 173 20.30 -27.52 -8.83
N MET A 174 19.36 -27.06 -7.99
CA MET A 174 17.94 -27.38 -8.11
C MET A 174 17.33 -26.74 -9.36
N LEU A 175 17.60 -25.46 -9.62
CA LEU A 175 17.13 -24.76 -10.81
C LEU A 175 17.69 -25.39 -12.10
N ASP A 176 18.98 -25.77 -12.13
CA ASP A 176 19.58 -26.48 -13.27
C ASP A 176 18.85 -27.81 -13.58
N ARG A 177 18.42 -28.55 -12.54
CA ARG A 177 17.61 -29.77 -12.72
C ARG A 177 16.19 -29.47 -13.22
N LEU A 178 15.64 -28.30 -12.90
CA LEU A 178 14.32 -27.88 -13.35
C LEU A 178 14.34 -27.33 -14.78
N ASP A 179 15.42 -26.67 -15.21
CA ASP A 179 15.58 -26.16 -16.58
C ASP A 179 15.52 -27.28 -17.63
N GLY A 180 15.91 -28.50 -17.26
CA GLY A 180 15.75 -29.69 -18.13
C GLY A 180 14.31 -30.24 -18.19
N ARG A 181 13.39 -29.76 -17.35
CA ARG A 181 12.03 -30.30 -17.18
C ARG A 181 10.93 -29.28 -17.46
N PHE A 182 11.20 -27.98 -17.31
CA PHE A 182 10.20 -26.91 -17.40
C PHE A 182 10.68 -25.76 -18.28
N ALA A 183 9.73 -25.02 -18.85
CA ALA A 183 10.03 -23.86 -19.67
C ALA A 183 10.67 -22.72 -18.84
N ALA A 184 11.51 -21.92 -19.49
CA ALA A 184 12.14 -20.75 -18.87
C ALA A 184 11.11 -19.74 -18.32
N SER A 185 9.92 -19.63 -18.91
CA SER A 185 8.83 -18.78 -18.40
C SER A 185 8.31 -19.22 -17.03
N ALA A 186 8.39 -20.51 -16.71
CA ALA A 186 7.96 -21.06 -15.42
C ALA A 186 9.02 -20.86 -14.32
N LEU A 187 10.29 -20.70 -14.70
CA LEU A 187 11.43 -20.61 -13.78
C LEU A 187 12.03 -19.21 -13.68
N GLY A 188 11.64 -18.28 -14.56
CA GLY A 188 12.22 -16.95 -14.66
C GLY A 188 12.25 -16.18 -13.33
N GLY A 189 11.15 -16.22 -12.56
CA GLY A 189 11.09 -15.57 -11.25
C GLY A 189 12.08 -16.17 -10.24
N ALA A 190 12.30 -17.48 -10.28
CA ALA A 190 13.24 -18.16 -9.38
C ALA A 190 14.70 -17.89 -9.76
N HIS A 191 15.02 -17.86 -11.06
CA HIS A 191 16.33 -17.42 -11.55
C HIS A 191 16.63 -15.96 -11.20
N ASP A 192 15.65 -15.06 -11.36
CA ASP A 192 15.78 -13.65 -10.96
C ASP A 192 15.98 -13.51 -9.43
N ALA A 193 15.28 -14.33 -8.63
CA ALA A 193 15.48 -14.37 -7.18
C ALA A 193 16.90 -14.85 -6.82
N LEU A 194 17.40 -15.91 -7.46
CA LEU A 194 18.77 -16.39 -7.28
C LEU A 194 19.81 -15.32 -7.65
N GLY A 195 19.64 -14.63 -8.78
CA GLY A 195 20.52 -13.53 -9.20
C GLY A 195 20.52 -12.35 -8.21
N ARG A 196 19.37 -12.03 -7.61
CA ARG A 196 19.29 -11.03 -6.52
C ARG A 196 19.93 -11.51 -5.23
N ALA A 197 19.84 -12.81 -4.91
CA ALA A 197 20.52 -13.41 -3.77
C ALA A 197 22.04 -13.30 -3.92
N ASP A 198 22.57 -13.57 -5.11
CA ASP A 198 23.99 -13.43 -5.44
C ASP A 198 24.49 -12.00 -5.23
N ALA A 199 23.77 -11.01 -5.75
CA ALA A 199 24.11 -9.61 -5.56
C ALA A 199 24.11 -9.21 -4.06
N ALA A 200 23.14 -9.71 -3.28
CA ALA A 200 23.07 -9.46 -1.86
C ALA A 200 24.22 -10.14 -1.08
N LEU A 201 24.58 -11.38 -1.43
CA LEU A 201 25.71 -12.10 -0.83
C LEU A 201 27.04 -11.43 -1.14
N ALA A 202 27.25 -10.99 -2.38
CA ALA A 202 28.44 -10.25 -2.79
C ALA A 202 28.58 -8.92 -2.00
N ALA A 203 27.49 -8.13 -1.95
CA ALA A 203 27.48 -6.89 -1.18
C ALA A 203 27.68 -7.14 0.33
N SER A 204 27.11 -8.22 0.88
CA SER A 204 27.31 -8.57 2.30
C SER A 204 28.78 -8.91 2.58
N SER A 205 29.45 -9.57 1.64
CA SER A 205 30.87 -9.92 1.76
C SER A 205 31.75 -8.67 1.77
N GLU A 206 31.47 -7.70 0.90
CA GLU A 206 32.16 -6.41 0.91
C GLU A 206 31.99 -5.69 2.26
N GLN A 207 30.78 -5.66 2.81
CA GLN A 207 30.53 -5.03 4.11
C GLN A 207 31.22 -5.76 5.26
N LEU A 208 31.27 -7.10 5.25
CA LEU A 208 32.00 -7.88 6.25
C LEU A 208 33.51 -7.66 6.17
N GLU A 209 34.09 -7.56 4.97
CA GLU A 209 35.51 -7.22 4.80
C GLU A 209 35.82 -5.79 5.29
N VAL A 210 34.93 -4.82 5.05
CA VAL A 210 35.04 -3.48 5.62
C VAL A 210 34.97 -3.54 7.16
N ALA A 211 34.00 -4.27 7.72
CA ALA A 211 33.86 -4.42 9.16
C ALA A 211 35.11 -5.04 9.78
N ARG A 212 35.61 -6.15 9.23
CA ARG A 212 36.84 -6.83 9.69
C ARG A 212 38.04 -5.90 9.63
N GLY A 213 38.25 -5.22 8.51
CA GLY A 213 39.36 -4.26 8.36
C GLY A 213 39.27 -3.07 9.33
N ARG A 214 38.06 -2.67 9.76
CA ARG A 214 37.90 -1.65 10.80
C ARG A 214 38.21 -2.23 12.20
N LEU A 215 37.69 -3.42 12.52
CA LEU A 215 37.96 -4.11 13.78
C LEU A 215 39.46 -4.37 13.99
N ASP A 216 40.18 -4.83 12.96
CA ASP A 216 41.63 -5.08 13.01
C ASP A 216 42.45 -3.82 13.33
N ARG A 217 41.92 -2.63 12.97
CA ARG A 217 42.53 -1.33 13.25
C ARG A 217 42.00 -0.69 14.54
N GLY A 218 41.11 -1.35 15.27
CA GLY A 218 40.45 -0.81 16.46
C GLY A 218 39.47 0.33 16.16
N LEU A 219 38.92 0.40 14.94
CA LEU A 219 37.97 1.42 14.49
C LEU A 219 36.53 0.89 14.53
N GLY A 220 35.56 1.82 14.56
CA GLY A 220 34.13 1.48 14.59
C GLY A 220 33.60 0.74 13.35
N ALA A 221 33.04 -0.44 13.55
CA ALA A 221 32.50 -1.37 12.57
C ALA A 221 30.98 -1.62 12.69
N ALA A 222 30.26 -0.92 13.58
CA ALA A 222 28.82 -1.14 13.78
C ALA A 222 27.98 -0.96 12.51
N GLU A 223 28.24 0.10 11.74
CA GLU A 223 27.53 0.40 10.49
C GLU A 223 27.73 -0.70 9.42
N PRO A 224 28.97 -1.06 9.00
CA PRO A 224 29.16 -2.13 8.01
C PRO A 224 28.65 -3.49 8.51
N THR A 225 28.74 -3.78 9.81
CA THR A 225 28.20 -5.02 10.38
C THR A 225 26.67 -5.08 10.27
N SER A 226 25.97 -4.00 10.60
CA SER A 226 24.52 -3.88 10.46
C SER A 226 24.08 -3.96 8.98
N ALA A 227 24.82 -3.29 8.09
CA ALA A 227 24.58 -3.37 6.65
C ALA A 227 24.73 -4.80 6.12
N ALA A 228 25.77 -5.52 6.53
CA ALA A 228 25.97 -6.93 6.20
C ALA A 228 24.80 -7.80 6.70
N ALA A 229 24.36 -7.62 7.96
CA ALA A 229 23.23 -8.35 8.51
C ALA A 229 21.95 -8.18 7.67
N GLY A 230 21.59 -6.94 7.32
CA GLY A 230 20.42 -6.65 6.49
C GLY A 230 20.51 -7.23 5.07
N LEU A 231 21.71 -7.27 4.48
CA LEU A 231 21.96 -7.91 3.19
C LEU A 231 21.83 -9.44 3.27
N LEU A 232 22.35 -10.08 4.32
CA LEU A 232 22.22 -11.52 4.54
C LEU A 232 20.76 -11.94 4.77
N GLU A 233 19.97 -11.14 5.48
CA GLU A 233 18.53 -11.37 5.61
C GLU A 233 17.81 -11.25 4.27
N ARG A 234 18.20 -10.28 3.43
CA ARG A 234 17.66 -10.14 2.09
C ARG A 234 18.01 -11.35 1.23
N ALA A 235 19.27 -11.78 1.24
CA ALA A 235 19.73 -12.97 0.52
C ALA A 235 18.93 -14.21 0.94
N ALA A 236 18.74 -14.44 2.24
CA ALA A 236 17.95 -15.54 2.75
C ALA A 236 16.51 -15.55 2.20
N ARG A 237 15.82 -14.41 2.20
CA ARG A 237 14.45 -14.32 1.64
C ARG A 237 14.40 -14.60 0.14
N MET A 238 15.41 -14.18 -0.62
CA MET A 238 15.47 -14.45 -2.07
C MET A 238 15.77 -15.92 -2.35
N LEU A 239 16.59 -16.57 -1.53
CA LEU A 239 16.78 -18.02 -1.61
C LEU A 239 15.51 -18.78 -1.26
N ASP A 240 14.78 -18.37 -0.22
CA ASP A 240 13.47 -18.96 0.13
C ASP A 240 12.42 -18.79 -0.99
N GLU A 241 12.55 -17.75 -1.83
CA GLU A 241 11.71 -17.52 -3.01
C GLU A 241 12.12 -18.45 -4.16
N ALA A 242 13.42 -18.56 -4.45
CA ALA A 242 13.94 -19.47 -5.47
C ALA A 242 13.64 -20.93 -5.15
N GLU A 243 13.84 -21.35 -3.89
CA GLU A 243 13.60 -22.72 -3.41
C GLU A 243 12.12 -23.14 -3.49
N ARG A 244 11.19 -22.20 -3.35
CA ARG A 244 9.74 -22.49 -3.40
C ARG A 244 9.23 -22.97 -4.75
N VAL A 245 9.93 -22.60 -5.84
CA VAL A 245 9.47 -22.85 -7.21
C VAL A 245 9.19 -24.33 -7.48
N GLU A 246 9.98 -25.25 -6.89
CA GLU A 246 9.77 -26.69 -7.06
C GLU A 246 8.40 -27.12 -6.51
N SER A 247 8.07 -26.71 -5.28
CA SER A 247 6.77 -27.00 -4.66
C SER A 247 5.61 -26.31 -5.36
N ASP A 248 5.81 -25.09 -5.87
CA ASP A 248 4.80 -24.34 -6.61
C ASP A 248 4.49 -25.01 -7.95
N LEU A 249 5.52 -25.50 -8.66
CA LEU A 249 5.36 -26.25 -9.90
C LEU A 249 4.60 -27.57 -9.68
N GLU A 250 4.91 -28.29 -8.60
CA GLU A 250 4.18 -29.51 -8.25
C GLU A 250 2.70 -29.23 -7.95
N ALA A 251 2.42 -28.23 -7.12
CA ALA A 251 1.06 -27.88 -6.73
C ALA A 251 0.23 -27.36 -7.92
N VAL A 252 0.79 -26.44 -8.72
CA VAL A 252 0.14 -25.91 -9.92
C VAL A 252 -0.04 -26.99 -10.97
N GLY A 253 0.94 -27.89 -11.09
CA GLY A 253 0.84 -29.02 -11.99
C GLY A 253 -0.33 -29.94 -11.62
N ALA A 254 -0.45 -30.32 -10.35
CA ALA A 254 -1.55 -31.15 -9.86
C ALA A 254 -2.91 -30.48 -10.07
N ASP A 255 -3.01 -29.17 -9.81
CA ASP A 255 -4.22 -28.37 -10.06
C ASP A 255 -4.59 -28.35 -11.54
N ALA A 256 -3.62 -28.13 -12.44
CA ALA A 256 -3.86 -28.14 -13.88
C ALA A 256 -4.38 -29.50 -14.39
N LEU A 257 -3.81 -30.61 -13.90
CA LEU A 257 -4.28 -31.95 -14.23
C LEU A 257 -5.70 -32.22 -13.71
N ALA A 258 -6.01 -31.82 -12.49
CA ALA A 258 -7.35 -31.95 -11.94
C ALA A 258 -8.38 -31.12 -12.74
N GLN A 259 -8.02 -29.90 -13.13
CA GLN A 259 -8.87 -29.05 -13.99
C GLN A 259 -9.06 -29.65 -15.38
N ALA A 260 -8.00 -30.20 -15.98
CA ALA A 260 -8.08 -30.88 -17.28
C ALA A 260 -8.99 -32.12 -17.24
N ALA A 261 -8.98 -32.87 -16.14
CA ALA A 261 -9.87 -34.00 -15.93
C ALA A 261 -11.33 -33.55 -15.75
N ALA A 262 -11.59 -32.53 -14.93
CA ALA A 262 -12.93 -31.97 -14.73
C ALA A 262 -13.53 -31.40 -16.03
N LEU A 263 -12.69 -30.74 -16.85
CA LEU A 263 -13.09 -30.19 -18.15
C LEU A 263 -13.58 -31.27 -19.12
N GLU A 264 -13.21 -32.54 -18.96
CA GLU A 264 -13.68 -33.62 -19.84
C GLU A 264 -15.19 -33.88 -19.71
N GLU A 265 -15.72 -33.84 -18.49
CA GLU A 265 -17.16 -33.92 -18.22
C GLU A 265 -17.89 -32.72 -18.84
N GLU A 266 -17.36 -31.51 -18.63
CA GLU A 266 -17.90 -30.27 -19.18
C GLU A 266 -17.91 -30.27 -20.72
N LEU A 267 -16.85 -30.77 -21.34
CA LEU A 267 -16.74 -30.93 -22.79
C LEU A 267 -17.78 -31.91 -23.34
N ARG A 268 -18.07 -33.01 -22.63
CA ARG A 268 -19.14 -33.94 -23.02
C ARG A 268 -20.51 -33.28 -22.97
N ALA A 269 -20.81 -32.54 -21.91
CA ALA A 269 -22.05 -31.77 -21.81
C ALA A 269 -22.16 -30.69 -22.90
N ALA A 270 -21.08 -29.95 -23.15
CA ALA A 270 -21.04 -28.90 -24.17
C ALA A 270 -21.24 -29.45 -25.59
N ARG A 271 -20.70 -30.63 -25.91
CA ARG A 271 -20.95 -31.31 -27.20
C ARG A 271 -22.42 -31.68 -27.37
N ALA A 272 -23.05 -32.22 -26.33
CA ALA A 272 -24.49 -32.50 -26.37
C ALA A 272 -25.34 -31.23 -26.53
N GLU A 273 -24.98 -30.14 -25.83
CA GLU A 273 -25.63 -28.83 -25.99
C GLU A 273 -25.46 -28.26 -27.40
N ARG A 274 -24.26 -28.36 -27.99
CA ARG A 274 -23.97 -27.98 -29.38
C ARG A 274 -24.85 -28.75 -30.35
N ASP A 275 -24.91 -30.07 -30.21
CA ASP A 275 -25.66 -30.94 -31.12
C ASP A 275 -27.17 -30.69 -31.04
N ALA A 276 -27.67 -30.27 -29.87
CA ALA A 276 -29.06 -29.87 -29.67
C ALA A 276 -29.37 -28.41 -30.03
N THR A 277 -28.37 -27.58 -30.33
CA THR A 277 -28.57 -26.17 -30.69
C THR A 277 -28.93 -26.08 -32.16
N GLU A 278 -30.06 -25.45 -32.48
CA GLU A 278 -30.55 -25.30 -33.86
C GLU A 278 -30.00 -24.06 -34.58
N ASP A 279 -29.83 -22.98 -33.83
CA ASP A 279 -29.26 -21.70 -34.29
C ASP A 279 -27.82 -21.90 -34.81
N PRO A 280 -27.55 -21.68 -36.11
CA PRO A 280 -26.24 -21.98 -36.71
C PRO A 280 -25.09 -21.15 -36.12
N GLU A 281 -25.34 -19.90 -35.75
CA GLU A 281 -24.32 -18.99 -35.21
C GLU A 281 -23.94 -19.42 -33.79
N ALA A 282 -24.93 -19.68 -32.95
CA ALA A 282 -24.72 -20.19 -31.59
C ALA A 282 -24.06 -21.57 -31.59
N ARG A 283 -24.46 -22.46 -32.51
CA ARG A 283 -23.83 -23.78 -32.69
C ARG A 283 -22.36 -23.64 -33.10
N ALA A 284 -22.04 -22.77 -34.05
CA ALA A 284 -20.67 -22.55 -34.51
C ALA A 284 -19.80 -21.90 -33.43
N ALA A 285 -20.34 -20.96 -32.64
CA ALA A 285 -19.64 -20.37 -31.51
C ALA A 285 -19.30 -21.41 -30.44
N LEU A 286 -20.26 -22.26 -30.08
CA LEU A 286 -20.03 -23.34 -29.12
C LEU A 286 -19.06 -24.40 -29.65
N ALA A 287 -19.10 -24.73 -30.96
CA ALA A 287 -18.12 -25.62 -31.57
C ALA A 287 -16.68 -25.10 -31.44
N ARG A 288 -16.44 -23.81 -31.75
CA ARG A 288 -15.12 -23.19 -31.58
C ARG A 288 -14.64 -23.24 -30.13
N ALA A 289 -15.52 -22.93 -29.17
CA ALA A 289 -15.17 -22.99 -27.75
C ALA A 289 -14.84 -24.40 -27.27
N VAL A 290 -15.57 -25.42 -27.75
CA VAL A 290 -15.26 -26.84 -27.50
C VAL A 290 -13.90 -27.21 -28.08
N ASP A 291 -13.60 -26.81 -29.31
CA ASP A 291 -12.32 -27.11 -29.95
C ASP A 291 -11.14 -26.44 -29.22
N GLU A 292 -11.28 -25.16 -28.83
CA GLU A 292 -10.29 -24.45 -28.01
C GLU A 292 -10.02 -25.16 -26.68
N ALA A 293 -11.09 -25.59 -26.00
CA ALA A 293 -10.99 -26.30 -24.72
C ALA A 293 -10.38 -27.70 -24.87
N VAL A 294 -10.66 -28.42 -25.96
CA VAL A 294 -10.00 -29.70 -26.29
C VAL A 294 -8.50 -29.50 -26.51
N GLN A 295 -8.11 -28.46 -27.28
CA GLN A 295 -6.70 -28.17 -27.54
C GLN A 295 -5.95 -27.77 -26.27
N ALA A 296 -6.57 -26.95 -25.40
CA ALA A 296 -5.98 -26.58 -24.11
C ALA A 296 -5.79 -27.79 -23.18
N ARG A 297 -6.79 -28.67 -23.12
CA ARG A 297 -6.69 -29.93 -22.36
C ARG A 297 -5.58 -30.83 -22.90
N ALA A 298 -5.51 -31.01 -24.22
CA ALA A 298 -4.46 -31.82 -24.86
C ALA A 298 -3.05 -31.23 -24.67
N GLY A 299 -2.94 -29.90 -24.61
CA GLY A 299 -1.70 -29.18 -24.32
C GLY A 299 -1.31 -29.15 -22.85
N THR A 300 -2.13 -29.68 -21.94
CA THR A 300 -1.76 -29.84 -20.53
C THR A 300 -0.80 -31.03 -20.45
N TRP A 301 0.41 -30.84 -19.91
CA TRP A 301 1.42 -31.90 -19.87
C TRP A 301 0.85 -33.15 -19.17
N GLY A 302 1.07 -34.34 -19.73
CA GLY A 302 0.51 -35.57 -19.16
C GLY A 302 -1.02 -35.74 -19.31
N ALA A 303 -1.72 -34.99 -20.18
CA ALA A 303 -3.15 -35.24 -20.45
C ALA A 303 -3.41 -36.27 -21.58
N GLY A 304 -2.53 -37.27 -21.73
CA GLY A 304 -2.72 -38.43 -22.59
C GLY A 304 -3.36 -39.61 -21.82
N PRO A 305 -4.09 -40.54 -22.48
CA PRO A 305 -4.79 -41.66 -21.82
C PRO A 305 -3.93 -42.66 -21.02
N GLY A 306 -2.60 -42.43 -20.90
CA GLY A 306 -1.66 -43.31 -20.18
C GLY A 306 -0.86 -42.63 -19.06
N ALA A 307 -1.16 -41.38 -18.72
CA ALA A 307 -0.35 -40.58 -17.78
C ALA A 307 -0.87 -40.59 -16.32
N VAL A 308 -2.00 -41.24 -16.04
CA VAL A 308 -2.61 -41.30 -14.70
C VAL A 308 -1.90 -42.31 -13.77
N GLY A 309 -0.68 -42.75 -14.09
CA GLY A 309 -0.02 -43.87 -13.40
C GLY A 309 1.39 -43.64 -12.84
N ALA A 310 2.04 -42.50 -13.08
CA ALA A 310 3.41 -42.31 -12.61
C ALA A 310 3.60 -40.87 -12.12
N GLY A 311 3.66 -40.70 -10.80
CA GLY A 311 4.03 -39.43 -10.18
C GLY A 311 5.35 -38.91 -10.73
N ALA A 312 5.40 -37.61 -11.05
CA ALA A 312 6.56 -36.74 -11.30
C ALA A 312 7.75 -37.23 -12.16
N GLY A 313 7.77 -38.47 -12.67
CA GLY A 313 8.97 -39.14 -13.18
C GLY A 313 8.92 -39.57 -14.65
N ALA A 314 7.80 -39.33 -15.36
CA ALA A 314 7.70 -39.64 -16.78
C ALA A 314 7.67 -38.37 -17.62
N VAL A 315 8.77 -37.62 -17.61
CA VAL A 315 9.07 -36.66 -18.67
C VAL A 315 9.60 -37.48 -19.84
N VAL A 316 8.76 -37.71 -20.85
CA VAL A 316 9.30 -38.02 -22.18
C VAL A 316 10.13 -36.80 -22.58
N ALA A 317 11.43 -37.01 -22.74
CA ALA A 317 12.37 -35.98 -23.15
C ALA A 317 11.94 -35.43 -24.53
N SER A 318 11.17 -34.35 -24.53
CA SER A 318 11.01 -33.52 -25.72
C SER A 318 12.34 -32.81 -25.94
N THR A 319 13.06 -33.19 -26.98
CA THR A 319 14.44 -32.78 -27.28
C THR A 319 14.57 -31.33 -27.74
N GLU A 320 13.47 -30.58 -27.83
CA GLU A 320 13.42 -29.19 -28.26
C GLU A 320 13.13 -28.25 -27.07
N PRO A 321 14.05 -27.33 -26.70
CA PRO A 321 13.86 -26.37 -25.60
C PRO A 321 12.61 -25.49 -25.72
N SER A 322 12.07 -25.36 -26.93
CA SER A 322 10.83 -24.61 -27.22
C SER A 322 9.53 -25.36 -26.85
N GLN A 323 9.64 -26.62 -26.38
CA GLN A 323 8.49 -27.50 -26.08
C GLN A 323 8.39 -27.93 -24.61
N LEU A 324 9.23 -27.39 -23.73
CA LEU A 324 9.14 -27.70 -22.31
C LEU A 324 7.83 -27.15 -21.72
N PRO A 325 7.21 -27.87 -20.77
CA PRO A 325 5.94 -27.47 -20.19
C PRO A 325 6.08 -26.24 -19.27
N ASP A 326 5.06 -25.39 -19.30
CA ASP A 326 4.84 -24.33 -18.31
C ASP A 326 3.50 -24.61 -17.59
N PRO A 327 3.55 -25.19 -16.37
CA PRO A 327 2.33 -25.51 -15.61
C PRO A 327 1.49 -24.28 -15.28
N PHE A 328 2.10 -23.12 -15.03
CA PHE A 328 1.39 -21.88 -14.74
C PHE A 328 0.60 -21.41 -15.96
N ALA A 329 1.26 -21.34 -17.11
CA ALA A 329 0.61 -20.97 -18.37
C ALA A 329 -0.46 -21.99 -18.79
N ALA A 330 -0.24 -23.29 -18.56
CA ALA A 330 -1.22 -24.33 -18.85
C ALA A 330 -2.49 -24.17 -17.98
N ARG A 331 -2.33 -23.97 -16.67
CA ARG A 331 -3.45 -23.70 -15.76
C ARG A 331 -4.22 -22.45 -16.17
N ASP A 332 -3.52 -21.37 -16.47
CA ASP A 332 -4.16 -20.10 -16.84
C ASP A 332 -4.90 -20.22 -18.18
N ARG A 333 -4.34 -20.98 -19.13
CA ARG A 333 -5.01 -21.32 -20.39
C ARG A 333 -6.27 -22.15 -20.16
N LEU A 334 -6.24 -23.16 -19.27
CA LEU A 334 -7.41 -23.98 -18.91
C LEU A 334 -8.54 -23.12 -18.32
N ARG A 335 -8.22 -22.22 -17.40
CA ARG A 335 -9.19 -21.29 -16.81
C ARG A 335 -9.83 -20.40 -17.88
N MET A 336 -8.99 -19.79 -18.72
CA MET A 336 -9.45 -18.93 -19.81
C MET A 336 -10.38 -19.65 -20.80
N VAL A 337 -10.05 -20.87 -21.24
CA VAL A 337 -10.91 -21.61 -22.18
C VAL A 337 -12.19 -22.10 -21.52
N ARG A 338 -12.17 -22.44 -20.22
CA ARG A 338 -13.37 -22.82 -19.48
C ARG A 338 -14.34 -21.66 -19.38
N ASP A 339 -13.85 -20.45 -19.10
CA ASP A 339 -14.69 -19.25 -19.05
C ASP A 339 -15.34 -18.96 -20.42
N ARG A 340 -14.57 -19.11 -21.51
CA ARG A 340 -15.11 -18.99 -22.88
C ARG A 340 -16.13 -20.07 -23.22
N LEU A 341 -15.88 -21.31 -22.78
CA LEU A 341 -16.80 -22.42 -22.94
C LEU A 341 -18.14 -22.13 -22.24
N GLU A 342 -18.12 -21.64 -21.01
CA GLU A 342 -19.34 -21.27 -20.27
C GLU A 342 -20.11 -20.14 -20.95
N VAL A 343 -19.42 -19.10 -21.45
CA VAL A 343 -20.07 -18.03 -22.23
C VAL A 343 -20.75 -18.61 -23.48
N ALA A 344 -20.07 -19.46 -24.24
CA ALA A 344 -20.62 -20.06 -25.45
C ALA A 344 -21.81 -20.99 -25.15
N ARG A 345 -21.74 -21.76 -24.05
CA ARG A 345 -22.84 -22.60 -23.55
C ARG A 345 -24.05 -21.75 -23.16
N ALA A 346 -23.83 -20.63 -22.45
CA ALA A 346 -24.90 -19.71 -22.09
C ALA A 346 -25.58 -19.12 -23.34
N THR A 347 -24.81 -18.72 -24.36
CA THR A 347 -25.35 -18.26 -25.65
C THR A 347 -26.16 -19.35 -26.36
N ALA A 348 -25.66 -20.58 -26.39
CA ALA A 348 -26.37 -21.72 -26.98
C ALA A 348 -27.70 -22.02 -26.26
N ARG A 349 -27.70 -22.03 -24.91
CA ARG A 349 -28.91 -22.18 -24.10
C ARG A 349 -29.92 -21.06 -24.34
N ALA A 350 -29.47 -19.81 -24.42
CA ALA A 350 -30.34 -18.68 -24.72
C ALA A 350 -30.97 -18.80 -26.12
N ALA A 351 -30.19 -19.19 -27.13
CA ALA A 351 -30.69 -19.44 -28.48
C ALA A 351 -31.75 -20.56 -28.50
N ARG A 352 -31.48 -21.67 -27.80
CA ARG A 352 -32.44 -22.77 -27.65
C ARG A 352 -33.74 -22.34 -26.97
N SER A 353 -33.66 -21.63 -25.85
CA SER A 353 -34.83 -21.12 -25.14
C SER A 353 -35.68 -20.17 -26.01
N ARG A 354 -35.05 -19.36 -26.88
CA ARG A 354 -35.78 -18.52 -27.85
C ARG A 354 -36.59 -19.37 -28.84
N VAL A 355 -35.96 -20.40 -29.42
CA VAL A 355 -36.61 -21.30 -30.39
C VAL A 355 -37.74 -22.09 -29.73
N ASP A 356 -37.50 -22.68 -28.55
CA ASP A 356 -38.50 -23.46 -27.82
C ASP A 356 -39.67 -22.57 -27.36
N GLY A 357 -39.40 -21.35 -26.90
CA GLY A 357 -40.42 -20.37 -26.57
C GLY A 357 -41.25 -19.95 -27.79
N ALA A 358 -40.61 -19.77 -28.95
CA ALA A 358 -41.31 -19.44 -30.19
C ALA A 358 -42.25 -20.57 -30.62
N ARG A 359 -41.80 -21.82 -30.56
CA ARG A 359 -42.63 -23.01 -30.84
C ARG A 359 -43.84 -23.12 -29.92
N GLY A 360 -43.63 -22.93 -28.61
CA GLY A 360 -44.71 -22.99 -27.63
C GLY A 360 -45.77 -21.90 -27.85
N ALA A 361 -45.35 -20.71 -28.26
CA ALA A 361 -46.24 -19.57 -28.48
C ALA A 361 -46.92 -19.55 -29.87
N LEU A 362 -46.33 -20.21 -30.88
CA LEU A 362 -46.76 -20.14 -32.28
C LEU A 362 -48.22 -20.56 -32.47
N GLY A 363 -48.63 -21.70 -31.90
CA GLY A 363 -50.00 -22.20 -32.05
C GLY A 363 -51.05 -21.22 -31.53
N GLY A 364 -50.82 -20.62 -30.36
CA GLY A 364 -51.70 -19.60 -29.80
C GLY A 364 -51.72 -18.32 -30.63
N ALA A 365 -50.56 -17.87 -31.12
CA ALA A 365 -50.46 -16.69 -31.97
C ALA A 365 -51.20 -16.86 -33.30
N LEU A 366 -51.12 -18.04 -33.92
CA LEU A 366 -51.87 -18.38 -35.14
C LEU A 366 -53.38 -18.35 -34.89
N ALA A 367 -53.86 -18.95 -33.80
CA ALA A 367 -55.28 -18.94 -33.44
C ALA A 367 -55.81 -17.51 -33.20
N ILE A 368 -55.03 -16.66 -32.54
CA ILE A 368 -55.38 -15.24 -32.34
C ILE A 368 -55.44 -14.51 -33.68
N ALA A 369 -54.44 -14.69 -34.55
CA ALA A 369 -54.41 -14.07 -35.88
C ALA A 369 -55.63 -14.48 -36.73
N GLU A 370 -56.00 -15.76 -36.72
CA GLU A 370 -57.18 -16.28 -37.42
C GLU A 370 -58.48 -15.66 -36.88
N SER A 371 -58.63 -15.59 -35.56
CA SER A 371 -59.79 -14.97 -34.92
C SER A 371 -59.93 -13.49 -35.30
N GLN A 372 -58.82 -12.74 -35.27
CA GLN A 372 -58.84 -11.30 -35.59
C GLN A 372 -59.08 -11.04 -37.08
N LEU A 373 -58.54 -11.89 -37.97
CA LEU A 373 -58.87 -11.85 -39.40
C LEU A 373 -60.37 -12.07 -39.64
N GLY A 374 -60.97 -13.03 -38.95
CA GLY A 374 -62.42 -13.26 -39.00
C GLY A 374 -63.23 -12.04 -38.55
N ALA A 375 -62.85 -11.43 -37.43
CA ALA A 375 -63.51 -10.23 -36.89
C ALA A 375 -63.39 -9.02 -37.83
N ALA A 376 -62.18 -8.72 -38.32
CA ALA A 376 -61.93 -7.65 -39.27
C ALA A 376 -62.70 -7.87 -40.59
N GLY A 377 -62.70 -9.09 -41.11
CA GLY A 377 -63.47 -9.47 -42.31
C GLY A 377 -64.99 -9.27 -42.13
N GLU A 378 -65.54 -9.63 -40.97
CA GLU A 378 -66.95 -9.40 -40.63
C GLU A 378 -67.27 -7.90 -40.48
N ALA A 379 -66.41 -7.12 -39.85
CA ALA A 379 -66.57 -5.67 -39.73
C ALA A 379 -66.62 -4.98 -41.11
N ILE A 380 -65.69 -5.35 -42.00
CA ILE A 380 -65.65 -4.85 -43.38
C ILE A 380 -66.91 -5.26 -44.16
N ARG A 381 -67.36 -6.51 -44.02
CA ARG A 381 -68.60 -7.00 -44.66
C ARG A 381 -69.84 -6.24 -44.18
N ARG A 382 -70.01 -6.05 -42.86
CA ARG A 382 -71.13 -5.28 -42.28
C ARG A 382 -71.13 -3.82 -42.72
N GLY A 383 -69.94 -3.21 -42.83
CA GLY A 383 -69.80 -1.83 -43.29
C GLY A 383 -70.05 -1.62 -44.79
N GLY A 384 -69.86 -2.67 -45.60
CA GLY A 384 -70.17 -2.69 -47.02
C GLY A 384 -69.47 -1.57 -47.80
N ARG A 385 -70.22 -0.81 -48.60
CA ARG A 385 -69.68 0.31 -49.41
C ARG A 385 -69.16 1.50 -48.58
N ARG A 386 -69.42 1.55 -47.27
CA ARG A 386 -68.97 2.64 -46.38
C ARG A 386 -67.54 2.48 -45.90
N VAL A 387 -67.00 1.26 -45.91
CA VAL A 387 -65.59 1.00 -45.55
C VAL A 387 -64.70 1.35 -46.74
N GLY A 388 -63.56 2.00 -46.50
CA GLY A 388 -62.61 2.48 -47.48
C GLY A 388 -61.63 1.41 -48.00
N ALA A 389 -60.76 1.82 -48.93
CA ALA A 389 -59.75 0.93 -49.51
C ALA A 389 -58.68 0.50 -48.50
N ASP A 390 -58.29 1.39 -47.58
CA ASP A 390 -57.21 1.14 -46.62
C ASP A 390 -57.49 -0.04 -45.68
N ALA A 391 -58.73 -0.14 -45.15
CA ALA A 391 -59.14 -1.27 -44.33
C ALA A 391 -59.05 -2.62 -45.08
N ARG A 392 -59.43 -2.64 -46.36
CA ARG A 392 -59.35 -3.84 -47.21
C ARG A 392 -57.91 -4.22 -47.53
N THR A 393 -57.05 -3.24 -47.81
CA THR A 393 -55.62 -3.46 -48.04
C THR A 393 -54.94 -4.02 -46.79
N ARG A 394 -55.29 -3.51 -45.59
CA ARG A 394 -54.78 -4.03 -44.33
C ARG A 394 -55.23 -5.46 -44.05
N LEU A 395 -56.49 -5.79 -44.37
CA LEU A 395 -57.00 -7.17 -44.28
C LEU A 395 -56.23 -8.11 -45.22
N ALA A 396 -56.05 -7.73 -46.48
CA ALA A 396 -55.31 -8.55 -47.45
C ALA A 396 -53.84 -8.77 -47.04
N GLU A 397 -53.18 -7.74 -46.49
CA GLU A 397 -51.82 -7.90 -45.96
C GLU A 397 -51.78 -8.77 -44.70
N ALA A 398 -52.80 -8.69 -43.84
CA ALA A 398 -52.93 -9.57 -42.67
C ALA A 398 -53.07 -11.05 -43.10
N GLU A 399 -53.91 -11.33 -44.10
CA GLU A 399 -54.07 -12.68 -44.68
C GLU A 399 -52.75 -13.18 -45.28
N ARG A 400 -52.02 -12.32 -46.01
CA ARG A 400 -50.70 -12.63 -46.55
C ARG A 400 -49.70 -12.99 -45.44
N GLN A 401 -49.65 -12.22 -44.35
CA GLN A 401 -48.76 -12.51 -43.21
C GLN A 401 -49.12 -13.83 -42.52
N LEU A 402 -50.41 -14.17 -42.42
CA LEU A 402 -50.84 -15.47 -41.86
C LEU A 402 -50.39 -16.64 -42.74
N VAL A 403 -50.47 -16.50 -44.07
CA VAL A 403 -49.95 -17.52 -45.00
C VAL A 403 -48.44 -17.70 -44.83
N ILE A 404 -47.68 -16.59 -44.74
CA ILE A 404 -46.24 -16.63 -44.46
C ILE A 404 -45.98 -17.36 -43.14
N ALA A 405 -46.69 -17.00 -42.07
CA ALA A 405 -46.52 -17.60 -40.75
C ALA A 405 -46.73 -19.13 -40.74
N ARG A 406 -47.65 -19.65 -41.57
CA ARG A 406 -47.92 -21.10 -41.67
C ARG A 406 -46.90 -21.85 -42.51
N GLN A 407 -46.25 -21.18 -43.45
CA GLN A 407 -45.30 -21.78 -44.39
C GLN A 407 -43.84 -21.62 -43.94
N GLU A 408 -43.58 -20.71 -43.01
CA GLU A 408 -42.25 -20.40 -42.51
C GLU A 408 -41.70 -21.55 -41.63
N PRO A 409 -40.58 -22.20 -42.00
CA PRO A 409 -39.98 -23.28 -41.21
C PRO A 409 -39.28 -22.82 -39.92
N ASP A 410 -38.78 -21.58 -39.85
CA ASP A 410 -38.19 -21.04 -38.62
C ASP A 410 -39.32 -20.61 -37.65
N PRO A 411 -39.45 -21.24 -36.46
CA PRO A 411 -40.52 -20.91 -35.52
C PRO A 411 -40.47 -19.47 -35.02
N VAL A 412 -39.30 -18.83 -34.98
CA VAL A 412 -39.17 -17.44 -34.55
C VAL A 412 -39.75 -16.52 -35.63
N ALA A 413 -39.31 -16.68 -36.88
CA ALA A 413 -39.85 -15.93 -38.01
C ALA A 413 -41.35 -16.19 -38.22
N ALA A 414 -41.81 -17.43 -38.03
CA ALA A 414 -43.22 -17.82 -38.10
C ALA A 414 -44.06 -17.10 -37.03
N LEU A 415 -43.59 -17.08 -35.78
CA LEU A 415 -44.27 -16.40 -34.69
C LEU A 415 -44.35 -14.88 -34.93
N ASP A 416 -43.28 -14.27 -35.42
CA ASP A 416 -43.28 -12.85 -35.73
C ASP A 416 -44.21 -12.53 -36.92
N ALA A 417 -44.29 -13.40 -37.93
CA ALA A 417 -45.27 -13.28 -39.00
C ALA A 417 -46.71 -13.39 -38.50
N ALA A 418 -47.01 -14.33 -37.58
CA ALA A 418 -48.32 -14.46 -36.96
C ALA A 418 -48.71 -13.20 -36.17
N ARG A 419 -47.77 -12.65 -35.37
CA ARG A 419 -47.98 -11.39 -34.64
C ARG A 419 -48.22 -10.20 -35.58
N ARG A 420 -47.48 -10.12 -36.69
CA ARG A 420 -47.74 -9.11 -37.74
C ARG A 420 -49.12 -9.29 -38.35
N ALA A 421 -49.57 -10.52 -38.62
CA ALA A 421 -50.91 -10.80 -39.11
C ALA A 421 -51.99 -10.29 -38.13
N THR A 422 -51.85 -10.58 -36.84
CA THR A 422 -52.74 -10.06 -35.79
C THR A 422 -52.79 -8.53 -35.80
N ALA A 423 -51.64 -7.85 -35.79
CA ALA A 423 -51.58 -6.39 -35.77
C ALA A 423 -52.25 -5.76 -37.00
N ARG A 424 -52.01 -6.32 -38.21
CA ARG A 424 -52.64 -5.83 -39.44
C ARG A 424 -54.14 -6.11 -39.50
N ALA A 425 -54.61 -7.22 -38.91
CA ALA A 425 -56.04 -7.50 -38.79
C ALA A 425 -56.73 -6.50 -37.84
N SER A 426 -56.10 -6.20 -36.69
CA SER A 426 -56.60 -5.15 -35.78
C SER A 426 -56.61 -3.77 -36.41
N ASP A 427 -55.60 -3.39 -37.19
CA ASP A 427 -55.59 -2.15 -37.98
C ASP A 427 -56.78 -2.09 -38.96
N ALA A 428 -57.06 -3.20 -39.65
CA ALA A 428 -58.15 -3.30 -40.62
C ALA A 428 -59.53 -3.13 -39.95
N GLU A 429 -59.74 -3.76 -38.79
CA GLU A 429 -60.95 -3.61 -38.00
C GLU A 429 -61.13 -2.17 -37.49
N ALA A 430 -60.07 -1.55 -36.96
CA ALA A 430 -60.10 -0.18 -36.46
C ALA A 430 -60.42 0.83 -37.57
N LEU A 431 -59.81 0.69 -38.76
CA LEU A 431 -60.13 1.51 -39.93
C LEU A 431 -61.57 1.32 -40.39
N ALA A 432 -62.06 0.08 -40.41
CA ALA A 432 -63.45 -0.21 -40.75
C ALA A 432 -64.43 0.43 -39.75
N ALA A 433 -64.11 0.41 -38.45
CA ALA A 433 -64.89 1.07 -37.42
C ALA A 433 -64.87 2.60 -37.57
N TYR A 434 -63.70 3.19 -37.84
CA TYR A 434 -63.54 4.63 -38.06
C TYR A 434 -64.36 5.11 -39.26
N ASP A 435 -64.30 4.40 -40.39
CA ASP A 435 -65.08 4.70 -41.60
C ASP A 435 -66.59 4.73 -41.36
N LEU A 436 -67.08 3.90 -40.42
CA LEU A 436 -68.48 3.86 -40.01
C LEU A 436 -68.87 5.01 -39.07
N MET A 437 -67.91 5.61 -38.37
CA MET A 437 -68.12 6.77 -37.50
C MET A 437 -68.00 8.10 -38.27
N GLY A 438 -67.08 8.20 -39.23
CA GLY A 438 -66.73 9.43 -39.94
C GLY A 438 -67.69 9.84 -41.07
N ARG A 439 -68.66 9.00 -41.46
CA ARG A 439 -69.67 9.31 -42.49
C ARG A 439 -71.10 9.24 -41.91
N ARG A 440 -71.39 10.12 -40.95
CA ARG A 440 -72.77 10.52 -40.62
C ARG A 440 -73.18 11.72 -41.45
#